data_AF-A0A1Y4RX02-F1
#
_entry.id   AF-A0A1Y4RX02-F1
#
_cell.length_a   1.000
_cell.length_b   1.000
_cell.length_c   1.000
_cell.angle_alpha   90.00
_cell.angle_beta   90.00
_cell.angle_gamma   90.00
#
_symmetry.space_group_name_H-M   'P 1'
#
loop_
_entity.id
_entity.type
_entity.pdbx_description
1 polymer ?
#
loop_
_entity_poly.entity_id
_entity_poly.type
_entity_poly.pdbx_seq_one_letter_code
_entity_poly.pdbx_strand_id
1 'polypeptide(L)'
;MTVQEIRNRVEIPYRSAWNRGVTAYACELLAELEEAIAGGYVWEEDLAAPKILERALLNGAPNWHEYSWGGCSLIYNGDIAARLCTPSELRKTRNGERRPNRDEEWLDTQARALRQAARRILTAARDLAREEAAPV
;
A
#
# COMPACT_ATOMS: atom_id res chain seq x y z
N MET A 1 -17.90 -9.45 1.14
CA MET A 1 -16.66 -8.87 0.60
C MET A 1 -15.45 -9.68 1.05
N THR A 2 -14.52 -9.98 0.16
CA THR A 2 -13.28 -10.72 0.39
C THR A 2 -12.05 -9.89 0.03
N VAL A 3 -10.86 -10.28 0.50
CA VAL A 3 -9.61 -9.58 0.13
C VAL A 3 -9.33 -9.68 -1.37
N GLN A 4 -9.68 -10.80 -2.01
CA GLN A 4 -9.53 -10.96 -3.46
C GLN A 4 -10.40 -9.97 -4.26
N GLU A 5 -11.61 -9.68 -3.81
CA GLU A 5 -12.47 -8.67 -4.47
C GLU A 5 -11.86 -7.26 -4.36
N ILE A 6 -11.31 -6.93 -3.19
CA ILE A 6 -10.59 -5.67 -2.99
C ILE A 6 -9.35 -5.61 -3.89
N ARG A 7 -8.57 -6.70 -3.97
CA ARG A 7 -7.38 -6.82 -4.83
C ARG A 7 -7.73 -6.54 -6.29
N ASN A 8 -8.76 -7.20 -6.81
CA ASN A 8 -9.23 -7.02 -8.19
C ASN A 8 -9.61 -5.56 -8.49
N ARG A 9 -10.13 -4.83 -7.50
CA ARG A 9 -10.51 -3.42 -7.66
C ARG A 9 -9.32 -2.46 -7.67
N VAL A 10 -8.25 -2.80 -6.94
CA VAL A 10 -7.03 -1.99 -6.83
C VAL A 10 -6.04 -2.27 -7.96
N GLU A 11 -5.99 -3.52 -8.44
CA GLU A 11 -5.08 -3.99 -9.47
C GLU A 11 -5.55 -3.60 -10.88
N ILE A 12 -5.56 -2.30 -11.16
CA ILE A 12 -5.84 -1.77 -12.50
C ILE A 12 -4.56 -1.34 -13.21
N PRO A 13 -4.50 -1.40 -14.56
CA PRO A 13 -3.34 -0.95 -15.30
C PRO A 13 -3.08 0.56 -15.13
N TYR A 14 -1.87 0.92 -14.71
CA TYR A 14 -1.44 2.32 -14.56
C TYR A 14 -0.28 2.71 -15.48
N ARG A 15 -0.36 3.92 -16.05
CA ARG A 15 0.64 4.45 -16.97
C ARG A 15 1.92 4.96 -16.29
N SER A 16 1.82 5.55 -15.09
CA SER A 16 2.98 6.12 -14.39
C SER A 16 3.70 5.08 -13.52
N ALA A 17 5.02 5.22 -13.40
CA ALA A 17 5.84 4.36 -12.53
C ALA A 17 5.37 4.45 -11.07
N TRP A 18 5.14 5.67 -10.58
CA TRP A 18 4.58 5.92 -9.25
C TRP A 18 3.32 5.10 -8.98
N ASN A 19 2.32 5.18 -9.86
CA ASN A 19 1.05 4.49 -9.63
C ASN A 19 1.17 2.98 -9.70
N ARG A 20 2.07 2.44 -10.54
CA ARG A 20 2.40 1.01 -10.55
C ARG A 20 3.06 0.58 -9.25
N GLY A 21 4.03 1.33 -8.74
CA GLY A 21 4.67 1.06 -7.45
C GLY A 21 3.70 1.14 -6.27
N VAL A 22 2.79 2.12 -6.27
CA VAL A 22 1.70 2.21 -5.27
C VAL A 22 0.76 1.00 -5.35
N THR A 23 0.43 0.52 -6.55
CA THR A 23 -0.38 -0.71 -6.70
C THR A 23 0.37 -1.94 -6.21
N ALA A 24 1.67 -2.06 -6.49
CA ALA A 24 2.49 -3.16 -5.97
C ALA A 24 2.47 -3.19 -4.44
N TYR A 25 2.68 -2.04 -3.78
CA TYR A 25 2.52 -1.94 -2.32
C TYR A 25 1.12 -2.32 -1.85
N ALA A 26 0.06 -1.93 -2.59
CA ALA A 26 -1.30 -2.32 -2.20
C ALA A 26 -1.50 -3.84 -2.29
N CYS A 27 -0.97 -4.50 -3.34
CA CYS A 27 -1.06 -5.94 -3.49
C CYS A 27 -0.28 -6.69 -2.40
N GLU A 28 0.88 -6.18 -1.96
CA GLU A 28 1.66 -6.72 -0.84
C GLU A 28 0.89 -6.57 0.48
N LEU A 29 0.37 -5.39 0.78
CA LEU A 29 -0.46 -5.13 1.95
C LEU A 29 -1.71 -6.04 2.03
N LEU A 30 -2.33 -6.33 0.88
CA LEU A 30 -3.47 -7.26 0.81
C LEU A 30 -3.05 -8.72 1.02
N ALA A 31 -1.84 -9.11 0.60
CA ALA A 31 -1.32 -10.45 0.87
C ALA A 31 -1.03 -10.64 2.37
N GLU A 32 -0.42 -9.64 3.02
CA GLU A 32 -0.22 -9.65 4.48
C GLU A 32 -1.57 -9.69 5.24
N LEU A 33 -2.58 -8.98 4.74
CA LEU A 33 -3.92 -9.01 5.30
C LEU A 33 -4.60 -10.38 5.17
N GLU A 34 -4.45 -11.04 4.01
CA GLU A 34 -4.91 -12.42 3.80
C GLU A 34 -4.26 -13.39 4.81
N GLU A 35 -2.95 -13.26 5.04
CA GLU A 35 -2.24 -14.05 6.05
C GLU A 35 -2.74 -13.76 7.47
N ALA A 36 -3.01 -12.48 7.79
CA ALA A 36 -3.55 -12.09 9.10
C ALA A 36 -4.96 -12.65 9.35
N ILE A 37 -5.81 -12.69 8.32
CA ILE A 37 -7.14 -13.31 8.39
C ILE A 37 -7.01 -14.83 8.57
N ALA A 38 -6.18 -15.48 7.76
CA ALA A 38 -5.95 -16.93 7.86
C ALA A 38 -5.38 -17.34 9.23
N GLY A 39 -4.57 -16.46 9.84
CA GLY A 39 -4.03 -16.63 11.19
C GLY A 39 -4.99 -16.31 12.33
N GLY A 40 -6.20 -15.81 12.04
CA GLY A 40 -7.20 -15.43 13.05
C GLY A 40 -6.88 -14.14 13.80
N TYR A 41 -5.99 -13.29 13.28
CA TYR A 41 -5.65 -12.00 13.86
C TYR A 41 -6.61 -10.88 13.41
N VAL A 42 -7.25 -11.06 12.26
CA VAL A 42 -8.21 -10.13 11.64
C VAL A 42 -9.43 -10.93 11.17
N TRP A 43 -10.61 -10.34 11.24
CA TRP A 43 -11.86 -10.97 10.79
C TRP A 43 -12.33 -10.36 9.46
N GLU A 44 -12.94 -11.16 8.59
CA GLU A 44 -13.42 -10.67 7.29
C GLU A 44 -14.51 -9.59 7.44
N GLU A 45 -15.32 -9.67 8.50
CA GLU A 45 -16.37 -8.69 8.78
C GLU A 45 -15.80 -7.30 9.08
N ASP A 46 -14.55 -7.21 9.55
CA ASP A 46 -13.87 -5.95 9.85
C ASP A 46 -13.39 -5.22 8.59
N LEU A 47 -13.36 -5.88 7.42
CA LEU A 47 -12.94 -5.25 6.16
C LEU A 47 -13.86 -4.10 5.75
N ALA A 48 -15.14 -4.13 6.15
CA ALA A 48 -16.09 -3.06 5.90
C ALA A 48 -15.89 -1.83 6.82
N ALA A 49 -15.10 -1.96 7.89
CA ALA A 49 -14.85 -0.91 8.86
C ALA A 49 -13.52 -0.18 8.57
N PRO A 50 -13.51 1.03 7.98
CA PRO A 50 -12.29 1.63 7.43
C PRO A 50 -11.17 1.84 8.45
N LYS A 51 -11.52 2.16 9.71
CA LYS A 51 -10.53 2.34 10.78
C LYS A 51 -9.91 1.03 11.26
N ILE A 52 -10.67 -0.07 11.23
CA ILE A 52 -10.16 -1.38 11.62
C ILE A 52 -9.29 -1.92 10.48
N LEU A 53 -9.77 -1.83 9.24
CA LEU A 53 -9.00 -2.18 8.06
C LEU A 53 -7.67 -1.41 7.99
N GLU A 54 -7.66 -0.07 8.16
CA GLU A 54 -6.40 0.70 8.14
C GLU A 54 -5.42 0.25 9.24
N ARG A 55 -5.92 -0.10 10.44
CA ARG A 55 -5.09 -0.63 11.53
C ARG A 55 -4.54 -2.02 11.22
N ALA A 56 -5.32 -2.88 10.58
CA ALA A 56 -4.87 -4.19 10.14
C ALA A 56 -3.74 -4.05 9.10
N LEU A 57 -3.92 -3.15 8.11
CA LEU A 57 -2.90 -2.85 7.10
C LEU A 57 -1.61 -2.25 7.68
N LEU A 58 -1.69 -1.56 8.82
CA LEU A 58 -0.51 -1.02 9.50
C LEU A 58 0.28 -2.08 10.27
N ASN A 59 -0.22 -3.32 10.41
CA ASN A 59 0.47 -4.43 11.05
C ASN A 59 1.14 -4.05 12.40
N GLY A 60 0.40 -3.33 13.25
CA GLY A 60 0.88 -2.88 14.56
C GLY A 60 1.73 -1.59 14.56
N ALA A 61 2.15 -1.08 13.40
CA ALA A 61 2.79 0.23 13.31
C ALA A 61 1.80 1.36 13.65
N PRO A 62 2.24 2.43 14.34
CA PRO A 62 1.34 3.53 14.72
C PRO A 62 0.97 4.44 13.52
N ASN A 63 1.77 4.45 12.47
CA ASN A 63 1.54 5.21 11.23
C ASN A 63 2.46 4.71 10.10
N TRP A 64 2.22 5.19 8.88
CA TRP A 64 2.98 4.79 7.69
C TRP A 64 4.46 5.21 7.68
N HIS A 65 4.84 6.24 8.44
CA HIS A 65 6.25 6.61 8.61
C HIS A 65 6.96 5.55 9.44
N GLU A 66 6.42 5.22 10.62
CA GLU A 66 6.96 4.13 11.46
C GLU A 66 6.88 2.77 10.76
N TYR A 67 5.85 2.51 9.96
CA TYR A 67 5.76 1.29 9.13
C TYR A 67 6.95 1.19 8.15
N SER A 68 7.22 2.29 7.44
CA SER A 68 8.28 2.35 6.44
C SER A 68 9.67 2.27 7.09
N TRP A 69 9.93 3.16 8.05
CA TRP A 69 11.21 3.26 8.76
C TRP A 69 11.49 2.07 9.68
N GLY A 70 10.45 1.42 10.21
CA GLY A 70 10.53 0.20 11.02
C GLY A 70 10.79 -1.07 10.20
N GLY A 71 10.86 -0.96 8.87
CA GLY A 71 11.20 -2.09 8.00
C GLY A 71 10.05 -3.07 7.75
N CYS A 72 8.79 -2.63 7.88
CA CYS A 72 7.61 -3.44 7.54
C CYS A 72 7.37 -3.53 6.02
N SER A 73 8.30 -3.04 5.18
CA SER A 73 8.28 -3.16 3.72
C SER A 73 9.72 -3.11 3.20
N LEU A 74 9.99 -2.52 2.03
CA LEU A 74 11.35 -2.38 1.52
C LEU A 74 12.19 -1.48 2.45
N ILE A 75 13.45 -1.88 2.65
CA ILE A 75 14.40 -1.17 3.53
C ILE A 75 15.53 -0.49 2.75
N TYR A 76 15.86 -0.97 1.54
CA TYR A 76 16.96 -0.43 0.77
C TYR A 76 16.48 0.68 -0.16
N ASN A 77 17.10 1.85 -0.06
CA ASN A 77 16.83 3.01 -0.91
C ASN A 77 16.77 2.68 -2.41
N GLY A 78 17.65 1.80 -2.89
CA GLY A 78 17.68 1.38 -4.29
C GLY A 78 16.43 0.63 -4.73
N ASP A 79 15.91 -0.26 -3.89
CA ASP A 79 14.69 -1.03 -4.17
C ASP A 79 13.46 -0.10 -4.16
N ILE A 80 13.42 0.83 -3.20
CA ILE A 80 12.36 1.84 -3.11
C ILE A 80 12.37 2.72 -4.37
N ALA A 81 13.56 3.19 -4.77
CA ALA A 81 13.73 3.98 -5.98
C ALA A 81 13.32 3.20 -7.23
N ALA A 82 13.77 1.96 -7.38
CA ALA A 82 13.43 1.11 -8.52
C ALA A 82 11.91 0.87 -8.64
N ARG A 83 11.22 0.76 -7.50
CA ARG A 83 9.77 0.58 -7.45
C ARG A 83 8.99 1.83 -7.85
N LEU A 84 9.45 3.02 -7.44
CA LEU A 84 8.65 4.25 -7.53
C LEU A 84 9.05 5.20 -8.68
N CYS A 85 10.28 5.09 -9.19
CA CYS A 85 10.79 5.99 -10.22
C CYS A 85 10.56 5.48 -11.64
N THR A 86 10.39 6.43 -12.56
CA THR A 86 10.62 6.16 -13.99
C THR A 86 12.11 5.89 -14.25
N PRO A 87 12.49 5.27 -15.39
CA PRO A 87 13.90 5.02 -15.71
C PRO A 87 14.77 6.28 -15.71
N SER A 88 14.20 7.43 -16.11
CA SER A 88 14.92 8.70 -16.14
C SER A 88 15.15 9.27 -14.74
N GLU A 89 14.17 9.15 -13.84
CA GLU A 89 14.28 9.54 -12.43
C GLU A 89 15.26 8.64 -11.68
N LEU A 90 15.22 7.33 -11.92
CA LEU A 90 16.13 6.36 -11.29
C LEU A 90 17.59 6.67 -11.64
N ARG A 91 17.86 7.06 -12.89
CA ARG A 91 19.21 7.52 -13.29
C ARG A 91 19.62 8.81 -12.59
N LYS A 92 18.70 9.77 -12.39
CA LYS A 92 18.99 11.05 -11.71
C LYS A 92 19.36 10.83 -10.24
N THR A 93 18.69 9.87 -9.60
CA THR A 93 18.93 9.52 -8.20
C THR A 93 20.11 8.57 -8.01
N ARG A 94 20.82 8.20 -9.09
CA ARG A 94 21.87 7.16 -9.08
C ARG A 94 21.36 5.87 -8.42
N ASN A 95 20.24 5.35 -8.94
CA ASN A 95 19.61 4.13 -8.44
C ASN A 95 19.32 4.17 -6.93
N GLY A 96 18.88 5.33 -6.42
CA GLY A 96 18.54 5.51 -5.00
C GLY A 96 19.69 5.95 -4.09
N GLU A 97 20.93 6.07 -4.58
CA GLU A 97 22.04 6.62 -3.78
C GLU A 97 21.81 8.08 -3.38
N ARG A 98 21.16 8.86 -4.25
CA ARG A 98 20.77 10.25 -3.97
C ARG A 98 19.34 10.29 -3.46
N ARG A 99 19.06 11.27 -2.60
CA ARG A 99 17.72 11.54 -2.07
C ARG A 99 16.69 11.72 -3.19
N PRO A 100 15.43 11.30 -2.99
CA PRO A 100 14.37 11.47 -3.97
C PRO A 100 14.06 12.94 -4.26
N ASN A 101 14.19 13.81 -3.24
CA ASN A 101 14.11 15.26 -3.34
C ASN A 101 14.80 15.92 -2.13
N ARG A 102 14.62 17.24 -1.96
CA ARG A 102 15.28 18.01 -0.88
C ARG A 102 14.67 17.78 0.51
N ASP A 103 13.40 17.36 0.56
CA ASP A 103 12.58 17.34 1.77
C ASP A 103 12.31 15.91 2.29
N GLU A 104 12.57 14.86 1.50
CA GLU A 104 12.29 13.45 1.82
C GLU A 104 13.54 12.56 1.71
N GLU A 105 13.64 11.55 2.59
CA GLU A 105 14.39 10.33 2.36
C GLU A 105 13.57 9.33 1.53
N TRP A 106 14.20 8.25 1.06
CA TRP A 106 13.48 7.19 0.35
C TRP A 106 12.42 6.51 1.21
N LEU A 107 12.70 6.33 2.51
CA LEU A 107 11.73 5.76 3.44
C LEU A 107 10.53 6.70 3.67
N ASP A 108 10.69 8.01 3.60
CA ASP A 108 9.58 8.97 3.62
C ASP A 108 8.74 8.89 2.33
N THR A 109 9.43 8.78 1.19
CA THR A 109 8.78 8.59 -0.11
C THR A 109 7.98 7.29 -0.15
N GLN A 110 8.51 6.21 0.43
CA GLN A 110 7.81 4.95 0.61
C GLN A 110 6.61 5.10 1.55
N ALA A 111 6.75 5.77 2.70
CA ALA A 111 5.63 6.01 3.62
C ALA A 111 4.46 6.73 2.91
N ARG A 112 4.78 7.70 2.05
CA ARG A 112 3.77 8.39 1.22
C ARG A 112 3.13 7.47 0.18
N ALA A 113 3.90 6.58 -0.44
CA ALA A 113 3.38 5.59 -1.38
C ALA A 113 2.46 4.57 -0.68
N LEU A 114 2.88 4.03 0.47
CA LEU A 114 2.12 3.09 1.30
C LEU A 114 0.80 3.71 1.78
N ARG A 115 0.82 4.97 2.24
CA ARG A 115 -0.40 5.69 2.61
C ARG A 115 -1.37 5.81 1.42
N GLN A 116 -0.86 6.02 0.20
CA GLN A 116 -1.71 6.04 -1.00
C GLN A 116 -2.24 4.65 -1.35
N ALA A 117 -1.43 3.60 -1.17
CA ALA A 117 -1.83 2.21 -1.37
C ALA A 117 -2.99 1.83 -0.44
N ALA A 118 -2.84 2.09 0.86
CA ALA A 118 -3.89 1.86 1.85
C ALA A 118 -5.17 2.64 1.55
N ARG A 119 -5.07 3.90 1.09
CA ARG A 119 -6.25 4.67 0.65
C ARG A 119 -7.00 4.02 -0.52
N ARG A 120 -6.29 3.41 -1.47
CA ARG A 120 -6.92 2.67 -2.58
C ARG A 120 -7.67 1.45 -2.06
N ILE A 121 -7.05 0.69 -1.16
CA ILE A 121 -7.66 -0.46 -0.48
C ILE A 121 -8.92 -0.04 0.28
N LEU A 122 -8.84 0.99 1.13
CA LEU A 122 -9.96 1.50 1.91
C LEU A 122 -11.11 2.00 1.03
N THR A 123 -10.79 2.65 -0.09
CA THR A 123 -11.80 3.11 -1.05
C THR A 123 -12.49 1.94 -1.72
N ALA A 124 -11.72 0.96 -2.20
CA ALA A 124 -12.25 -0.24 -2.82
C ALA A 124 -13.15 -1.03 -1.87
N ALA A 125 -12.71 -1.24 -0.62
CA ALA A 125 -13.49 -1.94 0.39
C ALA A 125 -14.80 -1.22 0.72
N ARG A 126 -14.76 0.11 0.85
CA ARG A 126 -15.96 0.93 1.08
C ARG A 126 -16.94 0.85 -0.09
N ASP A 127 -16.44 0.89 -1.32
CA ASP A 127 -17.29 0.89 -2.50
C ASP A 127 -17.96 -0.49 -2.66
N LEU A 128 -17.22 -1.59 -2.46
CA LEU A 128 -17.76 -2.95 -2.42
C LEU A 128 -18.81 -3.12 -1.32
N ALA A 129 -18.54 -2.67 -0.10
CA ALA A 129 -19.50 -2.74 1.01
C ALA A 129 -20.80 -1.95 0.74
N ARG A 130 -20.72 -0.86 -0.03
CA ARG A 130 -21.90 -0.09 -0.46
C ARG A 130 -22.70 -0.83 -1.52
N GLU A 131 -22.02 -1.48 -2.47
CA GLU A 131 -22.64 -2.29 -3.51
C GLU A 131 -23.39 -3.49 -2.89
N GLU A 132 -22.84 -4.11 -1.84
CA GLU A 132 -23.50 -5.18 -1.07
C GLU A 132 -24.72 -4.69 -0.27
N ALA A 133 -24.68 -3.46 0.25
CA ALA A 133 -25.74 -2.89 1.07
C ALA A 133 -26.89 -2.26 0.26
N ALA A 134 -26.73 -2.07 -1.04
CA ALA A 134 -27.76 -1.56 -1.94
C ALA A 134 -28.50 -2.75 -2.58
N PRO A 135 -29.65 -3.20 -2.05
CA PRO A 135 -30.42 -4.24 -2.70
C PRO A 135 -30.92 -3.72 -4.05
N VAL A 136 -30.70 -4.52 -5.10
CA VAL A 136 -31.26 -4.33 -6.46
C VAL A 136 -32.78 -4.33 -6.41
#